data_AF-A0A433RS63-F1
#
_entry.id   AF-A0A433RS63-F1
#
_cell.length_a   1.000
_cell.length_b   1.000
_cell.length_c   1.000
_cell.angle_alpha   90.00
_cell.angle_beta   90.00
_cell.angle_gamma   90.00
#
_symmetry.space_group_name_H-M   'P 1'
#
loop_
_entity.id
_entity.type
_entity.pdbx_description
1 polymer ?
#
loop_
_entity_poly.entity_id
_entity_poly.type
_entity_poly.pdbx_seq_one_letter_code
_entity_poly.pdbx_strand_id
1 'polypeptide(L)'
;MIIVGFPTHHKVYRIYAQGTVVVLFKGALTNPTDLEEDLIVSNGSFDVELKIKNASIVSSIAPDMLNLTVETIFSYTAKEPLSTKELHQMQLSILNGQNIMIKPNSFPYDVPVVSSNIFWDSMSYREVEHLDAYR
;
A
#
# COMPACT_ATOMS: atom_id res chain seq x y z
N MET A 1 -21.47 36.67 27.89
CA MET A 1 -21.38 35.21 27.74
C MET A 1 -20.35 34.94 26.65
N ILE A 2 -19.12 34.58 27.03
CA ILE A 2 -18.06 34.25 26.08
C ILE A 2 -18.18 32.75 25.84
N ILE A 3 -18.63 32.36 24.65
CA ILE A 3 -18.57 30.96 24.21
C ILE A 3 -17.12 30.74 23.77
N VAL A 4 -16.31 30.16 24.66
CA VAL A 4 -14.97 29.72 24.33
C VAL A 4 -15.12 28.46 23.48
N GLY A 5 -14.92 28.59 22.17
CA GLY A 5 -14.81 27.42 21.29
C GLY A 5 -13.61 26.59 21.72
N PHE A 6 -13.84 25.33 22.08
CA PHE A 6 -12.76 24.39 22.37
C PHE A 6 -11.85 24.26 21.13
N PRO A 7 -10.51 24.17 21.30
CA PRO A 7 -9.66 23.85 20.17
C PRO A 7 -10.02 22.45 19.69
N THR A 8 -10.46 22.32 18.44
CA THR A 8 -10.66 21.02 17.81
C THR A 8 -9.30 20.43 17.49
N HIS A 9 -8.70 19.77 18.47
CA HIS A 9 -7.42 19.09 18.32
C HIS A 9 -7.58 17.96 17.29
N HIS A 10 -6.69 17.92 16.29
CA HIS A 10 -6.61 16.79 15.38
C HIS A 10 -6.18 15.54 16.16
N LYS A 11 -6.84 14.41 15.90
CA LYS A 11 -6.47 13.09 16.43
C LYS A 11 -5.71 12.31 15.37
N VAL A 12 -4.88 11.35 15.81
CA VAL A 12 -4.18 10.41 14.93
C VAL A 12 -5.06 9.18 14.75
N TYR A 13 -5.28 8.80 13.50
CA TYR A 13 -6.06 7.63 13.09
C TYR A 13 -5.15 6.67 12.35
N ARG A 14 -5.32 5.37 12.58
CA ARG A 14 -4.60 4.30 11.86
C ARG A 14 -5.57 3.45 11.09
N ILE A 15 -5.30 3.28 9.80
CA ILE A 15 -6.10 2.44 8.92
C ILE A 15 -5.27 1.29 8.38
N TYR A 16 -5.87 0.11 8.42
CA TYR A 16 -5.43 -1.04 7.67
C TYR A 16 -5.89 -0.87 6.22
N ALA A 17 -5.00 -1.16 5.29
CA ALA A 17 -5.31 -1.18 3.87
C ALA A 17 -4.70 -2.42 3.23
N GLN A 18 -5.49 -3.06 2.38
CA GLN A 18 -5.06 -4.18 1.56
C GLN A 18 -5.10 -3.78 0.08
N GLY A 19 -4.14 -4.29 -0.67
CA GLY A 19 -4.08 -4.09 -2.10
C GLY A 19 -3.49 -5.28 -2.84
N THR A 20 -3.57 -5.20 -4.16
CA THR A 20 -2.93 -6.15 -5.07
C THR A 20 -1.87 -5.41 -5.87
N VAL A 21 -0.63 -5.89 -5.79
CA VAL A 21 0.46 -5.45 -6.66
C VAL A 21 0.58 -6.45 -7.81
N VAL A 22 0.56 -5.94 -9.03
CA VAL A 22 0.76 -6.72 -10.25
C VAL A 22 2.10 -6.31 -10.84
N VAL A 23 3.00 -7.27 -11.00
CA VAL A 23 4.35 -7.05 -11.55
C VAL A 23 4.49 -7.85 -12.83
N LEU A 24 4.83 -7.16 -13.92
CA LEU A 24 5.08 -7.77 -15.22
C LEU A 24 6.58 -7.95 -15.42
N PHE A 25 6.99 -9.15 -15.82
CA PHE A 25 8.37 -9.50 -16.10
C PHE A 25 8.60 -9.68 -17.60
N LYS A 26 9.80 -9.33 -18.08
CA LYS A 26 10.13 -9.41 -19.53
C LYS A 26 10.19 -10.84 -20.07
N GLY A 27 10.24 -11.84 -19.20
CA GLY A 27 10.37 -13.26 -19.53
C GLY A 27 9.59 -14.12 -18.55
N ALA A 28 9.70 -15.44 -18.71
CA ALA A 28 9.07 -16.40 -17.82
C ALA A 28 9.81 -16.51 -16.48
N LEU A 29 9.07 -16.58 -15.38
CA LEU A 29 9.58 -16.82 -14.04
C LEU A 29 9.73 -18.32 -13.84
N THR A 30 10.96 -18.81 -13.82
CA THR A 30 11.24 -20.26 -13.88
C THR A 30 11.23 -20.96 -12.53
N ASN A 31 11.22 -20.23 -11.41
CA ASN A 31 11.27 -20.81 -10.06
C ASN A 31 10.25 -20.15 -9.12
N PRO A 32 9.42 -20.91 -8.39
CA PRO A 32 8.78 -20.41 -7.18
C PRO A 32 9.89 -20.23 -6.14
N THR A 33 10.29 -18.98 -5.91
CA THR A 33 11.26 -18.64 -4.87
C THR A 33 10.49 -17.97 -3.75
N ASP A 34 10.82 -18.28 -2.51
CA ASP A 34 10.24 -17.63 -1.34
C ASP A 34 10.49 -16.12 -1.47
N LEU A 35 9.41 -15.37 -1.64
CA LEU A 35 9.46 -13.91 -1.66
C LEU A 35 9.69 -13.42 -0.24
N GLU A 36 10.46 -12.35 -0.11
CA GLU A 36 10.60 -11.65 1.17
C GLU A 36 9.23 -11.24 1.70
N GLU A 37 9.08 -11.19 3.03
CA GLU A 37 7.80 -10.82 3.64
C GLU A 37 7.41 -9.36 3.36
N ASP A 38 8.37 -8.50 3.06
CA ASP A 38 8.18 -7.06 2.93
C ASP A 38 8.64 -6.57 1.55
N LEU A 39 7.76 -5.83 0.88
CA LEU A 39 8.01 -5.17 -0.40
C LEU A 39 8.13 -3.67 -0.16
N ILE A 40 9.31 -3.12 -0.46
CA ILE A 40 9.51 -1.67 -0.39
C ILE A 40 9.18 -1.05 -1.73
N VAL A 41 8.20 -0.15 -1.71
CA VAL A 41 7.77 0.61 -2.88
C VAL A 41 7.98 2.10 -2.67
N SER A 42 8.14 2.87 -3.75
CA SER A 42 8.32 4.32 -3.68
C SER A 42 7.26 5.03 -4.51
N ASN A 43 6.74 6.14 -3.99
CA ASN A 43 5.91 7.09 -4.75
C ASN A 43 6.73 8.29 -5.26
N GLY A 44 8.06 8.22 -5.24
CA GLY A 44 8.97 9.30 -5.63
C GLY A 44 9.24 10.35 -4.55
N SER A 45 8.44 10.40 -3.47
CA SER A 45 8.67 11.29 -2.33
C SER A 45 9.21 10.55 -1.11
N PHE A 46 8.72 9.34 -0.87
CA PHE A 46 9.17 8.48 0.23
C PHE A 46 8.95 7.01 -0.10
N ASP A 47 9.61 6.16 0.67
CA ASP A 47 9.45 4.71 0.60
C ASP A 47 8.32 4.25 1.52
N VAL A 48 7.57 3.25 1.06
CA VAL A 48 6.43 2.64 1.74
C VAL A 48 6.70 1.14 1.81
N GLU A 49 6.62 0.62 3.02
CA GLU A 49 6.75 -0.81 3.29
C GLU A 49 5.38 -1.48 3.18
N LEU A 50 5.31 -2.53 2.36
CA LEU A 50 4.12 -3.31 2.10
C LEU A 50 4.39 -4.76 2.50
N LYS A 51 3.63 -5.29 3.45
CA LYS A 51 3.78 -6.69 3.85
C LYS A 51 3.10 -7.59 2.81
N ILE A 52 3.85 -8.50 2.20
CA ILE A 52 3.36 -9.51 1.26
C ILE A 52 2.65 -10.61 2.07
N LYS A 53 1.38 -10.85 1.73
CA LYS A 53 0.53 -11.88 2.36
C LYS A 53 0.37 -13.10 1.50
N ASN A 54 0.40 -12.91 0.18
CA ASN A 54 0.30 -13.99 -0.79
C ASN A 54 0.99 -13.55 -2.07
N ALA A 55 1.54 -14.52 -2.80
CA ALA A 55 2.15 -14.32 -4.09
C ALA A 55 1.76 -15.46 -5.04
N SER A 56 1.41 -15.10 -6.27
CA SER A 56 0.97 -16.06 -7.28
C SER A 56 1.45 -15.65 -8.66
N ILE A 57 2.00 -16.60 -9.41
CA ILE A 57 2.35 -16.41 -10.82
C ILE A 57 1.11 -16.77 -11.64
N VAL A 58 0.60 -15.82 -12.42
CA VAL A 58 -0.70 -15.96 -13.11
C VAL A 58 -0.55 -16.53 -14.52
N SER A 59 0.58 -16.27 -15.18
CA SER A 59 0.91 -16.82 -16.49
C SER A 59 2.35 -17.32 -16.44
N SER A 60 2.58 -18.51 -17.02
CA SER A 60 3.91 -19.11 -17.24
C SER A 60 4.36 -19.02 -18.70
N ILE A 61 3.64 -18.25 -19.52
CA ILE A 61 3.98 -17.93 -20.90
C ILE A 61 4.36 -16.45 -20.92
N ALA A 62 5.62 -16.17 -21.26
CA ALA A 62 6.19 -14.82 -21.24
C ALA A 62 5.34 -13.80 -22.04
N PRO A 63 5.14 -12.57 -21.54
CA PRO A 63 5.62 -12.07 -20.25
C PRO A 63 4.86 -12.65 -19.06
N ASP A 64 5.59 -13.06 -18.02
CA ASP A 64 4.98 -13.60 -16.81
C ASP A 64 4.53 -12.47 -15.89
N MET A 65 3.46 -12.76 -15.15
CA MET A 65 2.81 -11.81 -14.26
C MET A 65 2.78 -12.37 -12.84
N LEU A 66 3.35 -11.61 -11.91
CA LEU A 66 3.32 -11.89 -10.48
C LEU A 66 2.24 -11.03 -9.83
N ASN A 67 1.25 -11.68 -9.23
CA ASN A 67 0.24 -11.05 -8.40
C ASN A 67 0.62 -11.22 -6.93
N LEU A 68 0.79 -10.11 -6.23
CA LEU A 68 1.06 -10.05 -4.81
C LEU A 68 -0.16 -9.46 -4.11
N THR A 69 -0.65 -10.15 -3.09
CA THR A 69 -1.55 -9.53 -2.12
C THR A 69 -0.69 -8.89 -1.05
N VAL A 70 -0.88 -7.59 -0.84
CA VAL A 70 -0.09 -6.80 0.11
C VAL A 70 -0.99 -6.09 1.11
N GLU A 71 -0.44 -5.77 2.26
CA GLU A 71 -1.10 -4.94 3.27
C GLU A 71 -0.15 -3.87 3.81
N THR A 72 -0.74 -2.80 4.32
CA THR A 72 0.00 -1.74 5.01
C THR A 72 -0.90 -1.07 6.04
N ILE A 73 -0.27 -0.40 7.02
CA ILE A 73 -0.96 0.44 7.99
C ILE A 73 -0.58 1.88 7.71
N PHE A 74 -1.57 2.69 7.38
CA PHE A 74 -1.37 4.12 7.17
C PHE A 74 -1.89 4.92 8.36
N SER A 75 -1.17 5.99 8.74
CA SER A 75 -1.58 6.91 9.80
C SER A 75 -1.95 8.26 9.21
N TYR A 76 -3.07 8.85 9.61
CA TYR A 76 -3.47 10.20 9.22
C TYR A 76 -3.97 11.01 10.41
N THR A 77 -3.93 12.33 10.29
CA THR A 77 -4.45 13.25 11.32
C THR A 77 -5.69 13.96 10.82
N ALA A 78 -6.79 13.88 11.57
CA ALA A 78 -8.05 14.54 11.23
C ALA A 78 -8.80 14.99 12.50
N LYS A 79 -9.80 15.87 12.36
CA LYS A 79 -10.65 16.26 13.49
C LYS A 79 -11.67 15.18 13.83
N GLU A 80 -12.13 14.49 12.79
CA GLU A 80 -13.08 13.38 12.83
C GLU A 80 -12.58 12.28 11.87
N PRO A 81 -13.00 11.02 12.06
CA PRO A 81 -12.63 9.93 11.15
C PRO A 81 -13.08 10.23 9.71
N LEU A 82 -12.20 10.00 8.75
CA LEU A 82 -12.54 10.12 7.33
C LEU A 82 -13.45 8.96 6.90
N SER A 83 -14.37 9.24 5.99
CA SER A 83 -15.19 8.21 5.36
C SER A 83 -14.34 7.27 4.50
N THR A 84 -14.82 6.05 4.24
CA THR A 84 -14.16 5.07 3.34
C THR A 84 -13.80 5.68 1.98
N LYS A 85 -14.66 6.54 1.43
CA LYS A 85 -14.41 7.24 0.16
C LYS A 85 -13.23 8.21 0.27
N GLU A 86 -13.18 8.99 1.34
CA GLU A 86 -12.09 9.94 1.59
C GLU A 86 -10.76 9.22 1.88
N LEU A 87 -10.80 8.13 2.65
CA LEU A 87 -9.63 7.26 2.88
C LEU A 87 -9.11 6.67 1.57
N HIS A 88 -10.00 6.20 0.70
CA HIS A 88 -9.61 5.67 -0.59
C HIS A 88 -8.95 6.74 -1.47
N GLN A 89 -9.56 7.92 -1.56
CA GLN A 89 -9.01 9.03 -2.33
C GLN A 89 -7.65 9.49 -1.79
N MET A 90 -7.48 9.52 -0.47
CA MET A 90 -6.20 9.82 0.18
C MET A 90 -5.15 8.76 -0.14
N GLN A 91 -5.49 7.47 -0.07
CA GLN A 91 -4.55 6.41 -0.45
C GLN A 91 -4.14 6.50 -1.92
N LEU A 92 -5.11 6.71 -2.82
CA LEU A 92 -4.81 6.87 -4.23
C LEU A 92 -3.92 8.10 -4.49
N SER A 93 -4.12 9.21 -3.79
CA SER A 93 -3.28 10.40 -3.97
C SER A 93 -1.85 10.19 -3.47
N ILE A 94 -1.68 9.47 -2.35
CA ILE A 94 -0.37 9.20 -1.75
C ILE A 94 0.38 8.14 -2.56
N LEU A 95 -0.30 7.07 -2.96
CA LEU A 95 0.36 5.86 -3.47
C LEU A 95 0.28 5.75 -4.99
N ASN A 96 -0.76 6.30 -5.62
CA ASN A 96 -0.93 6.25 -7.09
C ASN A 96 -0.74 7.62 -7.77
N GLY A 97 -0.55 8.70 -7.02
CA GLY A 97 -0.37 10.05 -7.57
C GLY A 97 0.91 10.18 -8.42
N GLN A 98 1.91 9.35 -8.16
CA GLN A 98 3.08 9.13 -8.99
C GLN A 98 3.28 7.62 -9.03
N ASN A 99 3.20 7.01 -10.22
CA ASN A 99 3.30 5.56 -10.43
C ASN A 99 4.24 4.88 -9.43
N ILE A 100 3.77 3.85 -8.75
CA ILE A 100 4.59 3.13 -7.78
C ILE A 100 5.82 2.55 -8.45
N MET A 101 6.98 2.93 -7.94
CA MET A 101 8.27 2.36 -8.29
C MET A 101 8.63 1.26 -7.29
N ILE A 102 8.68 0.02 -7.75
CA ILE A 102 9.28 -1.05 -6.96
C ILE A 102 10.80 -0.86 -6.99
N LYS A 103 11.46 -0.97 -5.83
CA LYS A 103 12.91 -0.82 -5.78
C LYS A 103 13.62 -1.89 -6.64
N PRO A 104 14.77 -1.56 -7.25
CA PRO A 104 15.59 -2.57 -7.91
C PRO A 104 15.93 -3.69 -6.93
N ASN A 105 15.97 -4.94 -7.42
CA ASN A 105 16.30 -6.14 -6.65
C ASN A 105 15.32 -6.48 -5.51
N SER A 106 14.10 -5.93 -5.49
CA SER A 106 13.05 -6.35 -4.54
C SER A 106 12.50 -7.76 -4.82
N PHE A 107 12.89 -8.38 -5.93
CA PHE A 107 12.48 -9.74 -6.28
C PHE A 107 13.71 -10.62 -6.51
N PRO A 108 13.66 -11.90 -6.12
CA PRO A 108 14.77 -12.85 -6.28
C PRO A 108 14.91 -13.37 -7.72
N TYR A 109 14.38 -12.66 -8.72
CA TYR A 109 14.36 -13.08 -10.12
C TYR A 109 15.39 -12.30 -10.94
N ASP A 110 16.17 -13.02 -11.75
CA ASP A 110 17.10 -12.41 -12.73
C ASP A 110 16.36 -11.75 -13.92
N VAL A 111 15.04 -11.96 -14.01
CA VAL A 111 14.20 -11.40 -15.07
C VAL A 111 13.84 -9.96 -14.72
N PRO A 112 14.07 -8.99 -15.62
CA PRO A 112 13.78 -7.60 -15.33
C PRO A 112 12.28 -7.32 -15.26
N VAL A 113 11.89 -6.49 -14.30
CA VAL A 113 10.54 -5.91 -14.20
C VAL A 113 10.33 -4.93 -15.35
N VAL A 114 9.24 -5.13 -16.10
CA VAL A 114 8.79 -4.24 -17.18
C VAL A 114 7.90 -3.14 -16.64
N SER A 115 6.98 -3.51 -15.75
CA SER A 115 6.05 -2.58 -15.13
C SER A 115 5.50 -3.14 -13.82
N SER A 116 5.01 -2.24 -12.98
CA SER A 116 4.35 -2.55 -11.73
C SER A 116 3.15 -1.63 -11.53
N ASN A 117 2.03 -2.19 -11.09
CA ASN A 117 0.84 -1.44 -10.71
C ASN A 117 0.32 -1.92 -9.37
N ILE A 118 -0.22 -1.00 -8.57
CA ILE A 118 -0.92 -1.33 -7.33
C ILE A 118 -2.40 -0.96 -7.44
N PHE A 119 -3.25 -1.83 -6.91
CA PHE A 119 -4.68 -1.63 -6.83
C PHE A 119 -5.11 -1.77 -5.37
N TRP A 120 -5.58 -0.69 -4.77
CA TRP A 120 -6.06 -0.68 -3.39
C TRP A 120 -7.53 -1.07 -3.32
N ASP A 121 -7.86 -1.99 -2.41
CA ASP A 121 -9.26 -2.38 -2.17
C ASP A 121 -9.93 -1.38 -1.22
N SER A 122 -10.90 -0.62 -1.73
CA SER A 122 -11.63 0.35 -0.92
C SER A 122 -12.47 -0.26 0.20
N MET A 123 -12.80 -1.55 0.11
CA MET A 123 -13.56 -2.27 1.14
C MET A 123 -12.65 -2.80 2.28
N SER A 124 -11.33 -2.72 2.09
CA SER A 124 -10.36 -3.21 3.08
C SER A 124 -10.11 -2.24 4.23
N TYR A 125 -10.52 -0.96 4.10
CA TYR A 125 -10.26 0.06 5.11
C TYR A 125 -10.94 -0.26 6.43
N ARG A 126 -10.11 -0.60 7.42
CA ARG A 126 -10.55 -0.82 8.80
C ARG A 126 -9.70 0.03 9.71
N GLU A 127 -10.35 0.75 10.62
CA GLU A 127 -9.64 1.45 11.67
C GLU A 127 -9.00 0.42 12.61
N VAL A 128 -7.70 0.55 12.85
CA VAL A 128 -6.91 -0.46 13.58
C VAL A 128 -6.87 -0.16 15.07
N GLU A 129 -7.00 1.10 15.47
CA GLU A 129 -7.22 1.53 16.86
C GLU A 129 -7.30 3.05 16.90
N HIS A 130 -8.17 3.60 17.77
CA HIS A 130 -7.99 4.95 18.27
C HIS A 130 -6.77 4.90 19.20
N LEU A 131 -5.62 5.40 18.73
CA LEU A 131 -4.65 5.91 19.68
C LEU A 131 -5.31 7.12 20.32
N ASP A 132 -6.03 6.91 21.43
CA ASP A 132 -6.23 7.95 22.41
C ASP A 132 -4.82 8.43 22.76
N ALA A 133 -4.42 9.51 22.11
CA ALA A 133 -3.23 10.25 22.47
C ALA A 133 -3.45 10.69 23.93
N TYR A 134 -2.94 9.89 24.86
CA TYR A 134 -3.04 10.16 26.28
C TYR A 134 -2.21 11.41 26.61
N ARG A 135 -2.89 12.31 27.35
CA ARG A 135 -2.40 13.40 28.22
C ARG A 135 -2.13 14.75 27.58
#